data_AF-A0A3L9YPV5-F1
#
_entry.id   AF-A0A3L9YPV5-F1
#
_cell.length_a   1.000
_cell.length_b   1.000
_cell.length_c   1.000
_cell.angle_alpha   90.00
_cell.angle_beta   90.00
_cell.angle_gamma   90.00
#
_symmetry.space_group_name_H-M   'P 1'
#
loop_
_entity.id
_entity.type
_entity.pdbx_description
1 polymer ?
#
loop_
_entity_poly.entity_id
_entity_poly.type
_entity_poly.pdbx_seq_one_letter_code
_entity_poly.pdbx_strand_id
1 'polypeptide(L)'
;MSTHPAIDLDTKEAAECGLFSVPELVARKRGAELERFNARVKALAERDTLDLRASVGTCADPAMLWSLHMELMGRGLPPILRGQRPWHLGTQGRLVEFAADVAWLQATEPGHRGRYGLARAILKTPWGSDGWWRLVLRQFGRSGDVRGLVLAFGLTEPQRFHLRTVQTAHRAQIFERLHGDGFGKLVGVIEDAVRAAPDLSGRTDPRATAIRRAQLWRVHRLLDEGPARTAYSWARLSGEELNRWQVAKQLAAVKDVALAFERFRVDAEALE
;
A
#
# COMPACT_ATOMS: atom_id res chain seq x y z
N MET A 1 15.19 19.88 9.64
CA MET A 1 15.55 18.70 10.48
C MET A 1 14.33 18.39 11.32
N SER A 2 13.72 17.21 11.16
CA SER A 2 12.52 16.84 11.92
C SER A 2 12.92 16.40 13.33
N THR A 3 12.46 17.14 14.32
CA THR A 3 12.71 16.96 15.76
C THR A 3 11.65 16.04 16.39
N HIS A 4 11.41 14.87 15.79
CA HIS A 4 10.68 13.83 16.51
C HIS A 4 11.66 13.09 17.41
N PRO A 5 11.41 12.98 18.73
CA PRO A 5 12.25 12.17 19.60
C PRO A 5 12.20 10.73 19.07
N ALA A 6 13.34 10.24 18.59
CA ALA A 6 13.47 8.86 18.17
C ALA A 6 13.42 7.98 19.43
N ILE A 7 12.27 7.35 19.69
CA ILE A 7 12.14 6.40 20.78
C ILE A 7 12.83 5.12 20.33
N ASP A 8 13.88 4.75 21.04
CA ASP A 8 14.62 3.52 20.76
C ASP A 8 13.94 2.33 21.43
N LEU A 9 12.74 1.98 20.97
CA LEU A 9 11.93 0.93 21.60
C LEU A 9 12.71 -0.38 21.65
N ASP A 10 13.04 -0.83 22.85
CA ASP A 10 13.39 -2.23 23.08
C ASP A 10 12.12 -3.10 23.09
N THR A 11 12.27 -4.42 23.19
CA THR A 11 11.13 -5.35 23.17
C THR A 11 10.16 -5.16 24.34
N LYS A 12 10.65 -4.67 25.49
CA LYS A 12 9.84 -4.44 26.68
C LYS A 12 9.03 -3.16 26.52
N GLU A 13 9.65 -2.08 26.06
CA GLU A 13 8.99 -0.81 25.77
C GLU A 13 7.96 -0.95 24.62
N ALA A 14 8.27 -1.77 23.62
CA ALA A 14 7.31 -2.11 22.56
C ALA A 14 6.08 -2.85 23.10
N ALA A 15 6.28 -3.80 24.01
CA ALA A 15 5.19 -4.54 24.65
C ALA A 15 4.31 -3.65 25.54
N GLU A 16 4.90 -2.68 26.25
CA GLU A 16 4.18 -1.65 27.00
C GLU A 16 3.32 -0.76 26.09
N CYS A 17 3.75 -0.56 24.84
CA CYS A 17 2.97 0.11 23.80
C CYS A 17 1.97 -0.80 23.07
N GLY A 18 1.80 -2.05 23.51
CA GLY A 18 0.91 -3.04 22.87
C GLY A 18 1.40 -3.52 21.50
N LEU A 19 2.70 -3.40 21.22
CA LEU A 19 3.33 -3.85 19.98
C LEU A 19 4.04 -5.19 20.19
N PHE A 20 3.70 -6.15 19.35
CA PHE A 20 4.20 -7.52 19.42
C PHE A 20 4.71 -7.98 18.04
N SER A 21 5.75 -8.79 18.04
CA SER A 21 6.15 -9.54 16.85
C SER A 21 5.08 -10.54 16.44
N VAL A 22 5.09 -10.98 15.17
CA VAL A 22 4.14 -12.01 14.72
C VAL A 22 4.26 -13.33 15.49
N PRO A 23 5.47 -13.87 15.78
CA PRO A 23 5.61 -15.03 16.66
C PRO A 23 4.93 -14.83 18.02
N GLU A 24 5.08 -13.65 18.63
CA GLU A 24 4.44 -13.31 19.91
C GLU A 24 2.92 -13.16 19.82
N LEU A 25 2.38 -12.70 18.68
CA LEU A 25 0.93 -12.65 18.44
C LEU A 25 0.35 -14.06 18.31
N VAL A 26 1.01 -14.95 17.56
CA VAL A 26 0.61 -16.35 17.42
C VAL A 26 0.72 -17.07 18.77
N ALA A 27 1.81 -16.84 19.50
CA ALA A 27 2.05 -17.42 20.82
C ALA A 27 1.08 -16.95 21.91
N ARG A 28 0.20 -15.97 21.65
CA ARG A 28 -0.89 -15.56 22.55
C ARG A 28 -2.21 -16.30 22.28
N LYS A 29 -2.38 -16.88 21.09
CA LYS A 29 -3.59 -17.64 20.74
C LYS A 29 -3.63 -18.96 21.49
N ARG A 30 -4.82 -19.40 21.92
CA ARG A 30 -5.01 -20.64 22.72
C ARG A 30 -6.20 -21.47 22.24
N GLY A 31 -6.12 -22.79 22.44
CA GLY A 31 -7.19 -23.73 22.14
C GLY A 31 -7.78 -23.57 20.73
N ALA A 32 -9.11 -23.52 20.65
CA ALA A 32 -9.86 -23.39 19.40
C ALA A 32 -9.55 -22.11 18.59
N GLU A 33 -9.01 -21.05 19.21
CA GLU A 33 -8.55 -19.88 18.47
C GLU A 33 -7.31 -20.19 17.63
N LEU A 34 -6.31 -20.84 18.23
CA LEU A 34 -5.08 -21.23 17.56
C LEU A 34 -5.36 -22.25 16.46
N GLU A 35 -6.24 -23.23 16.72
CA GLU A 35 -6.66 -24.21 15.70
C GLU A 35 -7.32 -23.54 14.49
N ARG A 36 -8.26 -22.61 14.73
CA ARG A 36 -8.89 -21.83 13.64
C ARG A 36 -7.89 -20.97 12.89
N PHE A 37 -6.95 -20.34 13.58
CA PHE A 37 -5.87 -19.59 12.95
C PHE A 37 -5.02 -20.48 12.04
N ASN A 38 -4.53 -21.61 12.55
CA ASN A 38 -3.70 -22.54 11.79
C ASN A 38 -4.45 -23.11 10.57
N ALA A 39 -5.73 -23.45 10.72
CA ALA A 39 -6.56 -23.91 9.62
C ALA A 39 -6.71 -22.83 8.53
N ARG A 40 -6.94 -21.57 8.92
CA ARG A 40 -7.04 -20.43 7.98
C ARG A 40 -5.71 -20.16 7.27
N VAL A 41 -4.59 -20.25 7.97
CA VAL A 41 -3.25 -20.09 7.38
C VAL A 41 -2.99 -21.20 6.36
N LYS A 42 -3.28 -22.46 6.71
CA LYS A 42 -3.12 -23.60 5.80
C LYS A 42 -3.97 -23.45 4.53
N ALA A 43 -5.20 -22.96 4.67
CA ALA A 43 -6.11 -22.76 3.55
C ALA A 43 -5.67 -21.65 2.58
N LEU A 44 -4.71 -20.77 2.94
CA LEU A 44 -4.27 -19.69 2.06
C LEU A 44 -3.70 -20.18 0.73
N ALA A 45 -2.96 -21.29 0.75
CA ALA A 45 -2.32 -21.87 -0.43
C ALA A 45 -3.34 -22.25 -1.53
N GLU A 46 -4.56 -22.60 -1.13
CA GLU A 46 -5.62 -23.06 -2.04
C GLU A 46 -6.46 -21.90 -2.61
N ARG A 47 -6.30 -20.68 -2.07
CA ARG A 47 -7.11 -19.52 -2.48
C ARG A 47 -6.57 -18.87 -3.74
N ASP A 48 -7.48 -18.31 -4.54
CA ASP A 48 -7.13 -17.45 -5.67
C ASP A 48 -6.36 -16.22 -5.18
N THR A 49 -5.33 -15.84 -5.93
CA THR A 49 -4.56 -14.63 -5.72
C THR A 49 -5.43 -13.39 -5.54
N LEU A 50 -6.44 -13.14 -6.38
CA LEU A 50 -7.32 -11.96 -6.27
C LEU A 50 -8.08 -11.93 -4.95
N ASP A 51 -8.51 -13.09 -4.45
CA ASP A 51 -9.19 -13.23 -3.16
C ASP A 51 -8.25 -13.00 -1.97
N LEU A 52 -7.00 -13.48 -2.07
CA LEU A 52 -5.96 -13.15 -1.09
C LEU A 52 -5.69 -11.65 -1.05
N ARG A 53 -5.61 -10.98 -2.22
CA ARG A 53 -5.43 -9.53 -2.30
C ARG A 53 -6.58 -8.77 -1.64
N ALA A 54 -7.82 -9.20 -1.87
CA ALA A 54 -8.99 -8.60 -1.24
C ALA A 54 -8.98 -8.77 0.29
N SER A 55 -8.55 -9.96 0.76
CA SER A 55 -8.50 -10.30 2.19
C SER A 55 -7.55 -9.44 3.00
N VAL A 56 -6.50 -8.90 2.39
CA VAL A 56 -5.57 -7.96 3.06
C VAL A 56 -6.33 -6.73 3.57
N GLY A 57 -7.27 -6.19 2.78
CA GLY A 57 -8.02 -4.98 3.12
C GLY A 57 -9.06 -5.18 4.23
N THR A 58 -9.53 -6.41 4.45
CA THR A 58 -10.56 -6.73 5.45
C THR A 58 -10.02 -7.53 6.64
N CYS A 59 -8.72 -7.82 6.68
CA CYS A 59 -8.11 -8.64 7.73
C CYS A 59 -8.14 -7.94 9.08
N ALA A 60 -8.77 -8.55 10.09
CA ALA A 60 -8.86 -8.03 11.46
C ALA A 60 -7.89 -8.69 12.46
N ASP A 61 -7.01 -9.59 11.99
CA ASP A 61 -6.00 -10.24 12.83
C ASP A 61 -4.59 -9.90 12.29
N PRO A 62 -3.73 -9.19 13.05
CA PRO A 62 -2.39 -8.84 12.59
C PRO A 62 -1.49 -10.05 12.28
N ALA A 63 -1.63 -11.17 12.98
CA ALA A 63 -0.86 -12.39 12.65
C ALA A 63 -1.35 -13.02 11.34
N MET A 64 -2.65 -12.90 11.06
CA MET A 64 -3.23 -13.35 9.80
C MET A 64 -2.83 -12.43 8.64
N LEU A 65 -2.74 -11.12 8.89
CA LEU A 65 -2.26 -10.14 7.92
C LEU A 65 -0.83 -10.47 7.46
N TRP A 66 0.06 -10.81 8.40
CA TRP A 66 1.40 -11.30 8.06
C TRP A 66 1.35 -12.56 7.19
N SER A 67 0.52 -13.53 7.56
CA SER A 67 0.39 -14.79 6.82
C SER A 67 -0.09 -14.56 5.37
N LEU A 68 -1.04 -13.65 5.17
CA LEU A 68 -1.49 -13.21 3.84
C LEU A 68 -0.35 -12.59 3.03
N HIS A 69 0.48 -11.73 3.65
CA HIS A 69 1.63 -11.16 2.99
C HIS A 69 2.66 -12.22 2.60
N MET A 70 2.96 -13.18 3.48
CA MET A 70 3.91 -14.25 3.17
C MET A 70 3.44 -15.12 2.01
N GLU A 71 2.15 -15.46 1.97
CA GLU A 71 1.56 -16.21 0.86
C GLU A 71 1.66 -15.43 -0.47
N LEU A 72 1.30 -14.14 -0.47
CA LEU A 72 1.42 -13.28 -1.64
C LEU A 72 2.88 -13.14 -2.11
N MET A 73 3.81 -12.97 -1.17
CA MET A 73 5.24 -12.92 -1.46
C MET A 73 5.76 -14.23 -2.07
N GLY A 74 5.29 -15.38 -1.57
CA GLY A 74 5.58 -16.69 -2.15
C GLY A 74 5.13 -16.83 -3.60
N ARG A 75 4.09 -16.07 -4.00
CA ARG A 75 3.59 -15.97 -5.38
C ARG A 75 4.28 -14.88 -6.21
N GLY A 76 5.36 -14.29 -5.71
CA GLY A 76 6.09 -13.21 -6.38
C GLY A 76 5.31 -11.89 -6.43
N LEU A 77 4.31 -11.73 -5.56
CA LEU A 77 3.55 -10.50 -5.45
C LEU A 77 4.11 -9.67 -4.30
N PRO A 78 4.45 -8.39 -4.54
CA PRO A 78 4.87 -7.53 -3.45
C PRO A 78 3.77 -7.47 -2.39
N PRO A 79 4.12 -7.27 -1.11
CA PRO A 79 3.18 -6.83 -0.09
C PRO A 79 2.38 -5.70 -0.72
N ILE A 80 1.07 -5.91 -0.85
CA ILE A 80 0.21 -4.92 -1.48
C ILE A 80 0.16 -3.75 -0.54
N LEU A 81 1.03 -2.80 -0.81
CA LEU A 81 0.67 -1.48 -1.22
C LEU A 81 -0.79 -1.04 -0.97
N ARG A 82 -1.15 -0.95 0.32
CA ARG A 82 -2.21 -0.15 0.96
C ARG A 82 -3.46 0.05 0.11
N GLY A 83 -4.33 -0.98 0.16
CA GLY A 83 -5.79 -0.85 -0.04
C GLY A 83 -6.41 0.13 0.96
N GLN A 84 -7.74 0.14 1.15
CA GLN A 84 -8.35 0.80 2.32
C GLN A 84 -7.55 0.35 3.53
N ARG A 85 -6.87 1.29 4.21
CA ARG A 85 -5.99 0.95 5.31
C ARG A 85 -6.81 0.15 6.31
N PRO A 86 -6.23 -0.86 6.98
CA PRO A 86 -6.86 -1.44 8.14
C PRO A 86 -6.74 -0.42 9.29
N TRP A 87 -7.45 0.71 9.22
CA TRP A 87 -7.55 1.68 10.30
C TRP A 87 -7.96 0.98 11.61
N HIS A 88 -8.69 -0.14 11.49
CA HIS A 88 -9.10 -0.99 12.59
C HIS A 88 -7.97 -1.77 13.28
N LEU A 89 -6.80 -1.97 12.65
CA LEU A 89 -5.66 -2.68 13.28
C LEU A 89 -4.66 -1.78 13.99
N GLY A 90 -4.83 -0.45 13.90
CA GLY A 90 -4.01 0.52 14.60
C GLY A 90 -2.51 0.40 14.36
N THR A 91 -1.72 0.67 15.39
CA THR A 91 -0.24 0.66 15.31
C THR A 91 0.35 -0.73 15.06
N GLN A 92 -0.31 -1.78 15.57
CA GLN A 92 0.13 -3.16 15.36
C GLN A 92 0.01 -3.58 13.88
N GLY A 93 -1.08 -3.19 13.19
CA GLY A 93 -1.22 -3.43 11.75
C GLY A 93 -0.10 -2.75 10.95
N ARG A 94 0.21 -1.49 11.28
CA ARG A 94 1.30 -0.73 10.63
C ARG A 94 2.67 -1.38 10.82
N LEU A 95 2.93 -1.96 12.00
CA LEU A 95 4.16 -2.71 12.25
C LEU A 95 4.25 -3.95 11.35
N VAL A 96 3.17 -4.70 11.20
CA VAL A 96 3.13 -5.90 10.34
C VAL A 96 3.34 -5.54 8.88
N GLU A 97 2.69 -4.48 8.38
CA GLU A 97 2.91 -3.96 7.03
C GLU A 97 4.37 -3.53 6.82
N PHE A 98 4.93 -2.78 7.77
CA PHE A 98 6.33 -2.37 7.76
C PHE A 98 7.26 -3.59 7.69
N ALA A 99 7.01 -4.62 8.49
CA ALA A 99 7.80 -5.84 8.46
C ALA A 99 7.70 -6.56 7.10
N ALA A 100 6.50 -6.61 6.51
CA ALA A 100 6.28 -7.26 5.22
C ALA A 100 7.05 -6.56 4.10
N ASP A 101 7.03 -5.22 4.09
CA ASP A 101 7.81 -4.40 3.15
C ASP A 101 9.32 -4.68 3.25
N VAL A 102 9.84 -4.78 4.48
CA VAL A 102 11.26 -5.11 4.72
C VAL A 102 11.58 -6.54 4.25
N ALA A 103 10.72 -7.51 4.55
CA ALA A 103 10.92 -8.89 4.14
C ALA A 103 10.93 -9.03 2.60
N TRP A 104 10.02 -8.32 1.92
CA TRP A 104 9.98 -8.26 0.47
C TRP A 104 11.23 -7.65 -0.15
N LEU A 105 11.71 -6.54 0.41
CA LEU A 105 12.96 -5.92 -0.03
C LEU A 105 14.14 -6.89 0.13
N GLN A 106 14.24 -7.59 1.26
CA GLN A 106 15.30 -8.56 1.51
C GLN A 106 15.23 -9.78 0.58
N ALA A 107 14.02 -10.21 0.22
CA ALA A 107 13.79 -11.32 -0.71
C ALA A 107 14.08 -10.96 -2.17
N THR A 108 13.68 -9.77 -2.61
CA THR A 108 13.81 -9.34 -4.02
C THR A 108 15.11 -8.63 -4.33
N GLU A 109 15.78 -8.06 -3.33
CA GLU A 109 17.00 -7.28 -3.48
C GLU A 109 18.07 -7.72 -2.46
N PRO A 110 18.55 -8.98 -2.49
CA PRO A 110 19.46 -9.52 -1.47
C PRO A 110 20.82 -8.78 -1.39
N GLY A 111 21.20 -8.08 -2.46
CA GLY A 111 22.41 -7.24 -2.50
C GLY A 111 22.23 -5.83 -1.90
N HIS A 112 21.00 -5.45 -1.52
CA HIS A 112 20.71 -4.11 -1.02
C HIS A 112 21.39 -3.86 0.33
N ARG A 113 21.93 -2.65 0.51
CA ARG A 113 22.63 -2.25 1.74
C ARG A 113 21.94 -1.05 2.35
N GLY A 114 21.44 -1.24 3.57
CA GLY A 114 20.83 -0.16 4.34
C GLY A 114 21.79 0.99 4.63
N ARG A 115 21.25 2.21 4.72
CA ARG A 115 22.04 3.43 4.90
C ARG A 115 22.65 3.54 6.30
N TYR A 116 21.92 3.12 7.33
CA TYR A 116 22.35 3.20 8.73
C TYR A 116 22.59 1.82 9.35
N GLY A 117 23.27 1.78 10.50
CA GLY A 117 23.65 0.55 11.18
C GLY A 117 22.47 -0.39 11.46
N LEU A 118 21.36 0.15 11.96
CA LEU A 118 20.15 -0.63 12.27
C LEU A 118 19.52 -1.25 11.00
N ALA A 119 19.36 -0.46 9.93
CA ALA A 119 18.87 -0.95 8.65
C ALA A 119 19.79 -2.04 8.05
N ARG A 120 21.12 -1.90 8.17
CA ARG A 120 22.07 -2.94 7.76
C ARG A 120 21.92 -4.22 8.57
N ALA A 121 21.73 -4.10 9.88
CA ALA A 121 21.53 -5.25 10.76
C ALA A 121 20.24 -6.01 10.38
N ILE A 122 19.15 -5.28 10.11
CA ILE A 122 17.88 -5.86 9.67
C ILE A 122 18.10 -6.69 8.40
N LEU A 123 18.67 -6.11 7.34
CA LEU A 123 18.85 -6.80 6.06
C LEU A 123 19.85 -7.98 6.11
N LYS A 124 20.77 -7.98 7.07
CA LYS A 124 21.72 -9.10 7.29
C LYS A 124 21.12 -10.23 8.10
N THR A 125 20.10 -9.95 8.90
CA THR A 125 19.48 -10.96 9.77
C THR A 125 18.43 -11.72 8.96
N PRO A 126 18.35 -13.07 9.06
CA PRO A 126 17.32 -13.83 8.38
C PRO A 126 15.93 -13.30 8.72
N TRP A 127 15.17 -12.91 7.69
CA TRP A 127 13.83 -12.36 7.89
C TRP A 127 12.92 -13.39 8.58
N GLY A 128 11.98 -12.90 9.39
CA GLY A 128 11.08 -13.75 10.17
C GLY A 128 11.69 -14.36 11.45
N SER A 129 13.01 -14.32 11.64
CA SER A 129 13.65 -14.76 12.89
C SER A 129 13.34 -13.81 14.06
N ASP A 130 13.46 -14.29 15.30
CA ASP A 130 13.27 -13.47 16.50
C ASP A 130 14.21 -12.26 16.51
N GLY A 131 15.49 -12.46 16.18
CA GLY A 131 16.47 -11.39 16.10
C GLY A 131 16.09 -10.31 15.08
N TRP A 132 15.53 -10.73 13.94
CA TRP A 132 15.05 -9.81 12.91
C TRP A 132 13.84 -9.00 13.39
N TRP A 133 12.86 -9.64 14.01
CA TRP A 133 11.68 -8.96 14.57
C TRP A 133 12.05 -7.91 15.62
N ARG A 134 13.02 -8.18 16.48
CA ARG A 134 13.52 -7.18 17.45
C ARG A 134 14.09 -5.94 16.76
N LEU A 135 14.86 -6.13 15.69
CA LEU A 135 15.44 -5.02 14.93
C LEU A 135 14.38 -4.23 14.16
N VAL A 136 13.38 -4.93 13.60
CA VAL A 136 12.21 -4.34 12.92
C VAL A 136 11.39 -3.49 13.90
N LEU A 137 11.06 -4.02 15.08
CA LEU A 137 10.37 -3.30 16.16
C LEU A 137 11.13 -2.03 16.56
N ARG A 138 12.43 -2.15 16.80
CA ARG A 138 13.30 -1.01 17.13
C ARG A 138 13.31 0.06 16.04
N GLN A 139 13.39 -0.35 14.77
CA GLN A 139 13.36 0.58 13.65
C GLN A 139 11.98 1.24 13.50
N PHE A 140 10.91 0.48 13.73
CA PHE A 140 9.55 0.98 13.72
C PHE A 140 9.33 2.03 14.82
N GLY A 141 9.80 1.77 16.05
CA GLY A 141 9.76 2.73 17.16
C GLY A 141 10.47 4.06 16.86
N ARG A 142 11.62 4.01 16.18
CA ARG A 142 12.39 5.21 15.81
C ARG A 142 11.73 6.06 14.73
N SER A 143 10.94 5.44 13.85
CA SER A 143 10.51 6.08 12.61
C SER A 143 9.01 6.29 12.51
N GLY A 144 8.20 5.51 13.24
CA GLY A 144 6.74 5.59 13.33
C GLY A 144 5.97 5.31 12.04
N ASP A 145 6.64 5.33 10.89
CA ASP A 145 6.04 5.17 9.57
C ASP A 145 7.01 4.59 8.51
N VAL A 146 6.47 4.35 7.33
CA VAL A 146 7.19 3.80 6.18
C VAL A 146 8.05 4.86 5.46
N ARG A 147 7.86 6.16 5.73
CA ARG A 147 8.81 7.20 5.29
C ARG A 147 10.16 7.01 5.98
N GLY A 148 10.12 6.56 7.23
CA GLY A 148 11.24 6.01 7.98
C GLY A 148 11.99 4.90 7.25
N LEU A 149 11.26 3.95 6.68
CA LEU A 149 11.81 2.83 5.89
C LEU A 149 12.61 3.37 4.69
N VAL A 150 12.01 4.26 3.89
CA VAL A 150 12.69 4.81 2.69
C VAL A 150 13.99 5.52 3.05
N LEU A 151 14.00 6.29 4.14
CA LEU A 151 15.17 7.03 4.60
C LEU A 151 16.23 6.11 5.22
N ALA A 152 15.80 5.13 6.01
CA ALA A 152 16.70 4.23 6.75
C ALA A 152 17.39 3.21 5.84
N PHE A 153 16.64 2.67 4.87
CA PHE A 153 17.16 1.68 3.93
C PHE A 153 17.86 2.34 2.72
N GLY A 154 17.66 3.64 2.47
CA GLY A 154 18.40 4.32 1.39
C GLY A 154 18.04 3.78 0.01
N LEU A 155 16.76 3.43 -0.17
CA LEU A 155 16.23 2.81 -1.37
C LEU A 155 16.51 3.66 -2.61
N THR A 156 16.97 3.04 -3.69
CA THR A 156 17.04 3.64 -5.03
C THR A 156 15.64 3.86 -5.60
N GLU A 157 15.49 4.71 -6.63
CA GLU A 157 14.17 4.98 -7.23
C GLU A 157 13.47 3.71 -7.78
N PRO A 158 14.16 2.76 -8.45
CA PRO A 158 13.57 1.47 -8.84
C PRO A 158 13.17 0.60 -7.64
N GLN A 159 13.96 0.57 -6.56
CA GLN A 159 13.63 -0.18 -5.34
C GLN A 159 12.46 0.47 -4.59
N ARG A 160 12.38 1.81 -4.61
CA ARG A 160 11.19 2.53 -4.16
C ARG A 160 9.98 2.19 -4.99
N PHE A 161 10.13 1.85 -6.27
CA PHE A 161 9.00 1.43 -7.11
C PHE A 161 8.32 0.16 -6.58
N HIS A 162 9.10 -0.79 -6.05
CA HIS A 162 8.57 -2.01 -5.42
C HIS A 162 7.86 -1.70 -4.09
N LEU A 163 8.12 -0.53 -3.51
CA LEU A 163 7.61 -0.05 -2.23
C LEU A 163 6.70 1.19 -2.41
N ARG A 164 6.35 1.60 -3.64
CA ARG A 164 5.94 2.99 -3.98
C ARG A 164 4.57 3.44 -3.47
N THR A 165 3.86 2.57 -2.78
CA THR A 165 2.71 2.99 -1.95
C THR A 165 3.03 3.03 -0.47
N VAL A 166 4.28 3.39 -0.14
CA VAL A 166 4.52 4.28 0.99
C VAL A 166 3.59 5.49 0.87
N GLN A 167 2.37 5.37 1.39
CA GLN A 167 1.42 6.47 1.41
C GLN A 167 1.93 7.48 2.43
N THR A 168 2.33 8.65 1.95
CA THR A 168 2.31 9.86 2.75
C THR A 168 0.87 10.12 3.23
N ALA A 169 0.68 10.90 4.30
CA ALA A 169 -0.66 11.28 4.76
C ALA A 169 -1.52 11.85 3.60
N HIS A 170 -0.90 12.66 2.74
CA HIS A 170 -1.53 13.20 1.54
C HIS A 170 -1.97 12.11 0.53
N ARG A 171 -1.10 11.13 0.24
CA ARG A 171 -1.45 10.01 -0.66
C ARG A 171 -2.50 9.09 -0.07
N ALA A 172 -2.58 8.97 1.25
CA ALA A 172 -3.64 8.24 1.94
C ALA A 172 -5.00 8.89 1.72
N GLN A 173 -5.09 10.21 1.91
CA GLN A 173 -6.30 10.97 1.65
C GLN A 173 -6.74 10.87 0.18
N ILE A 174 -5.79 10.97 -0.76
CA ILE A 174 -6.07 10.76 -2.19
C ILE A 174 -6.57 9.33 -2.43
N PHE A 175 -5.93 8.34 -1.82
CA PHE A 175 -6.32 6.96 -1.95
C PHE A 175 -7.75 6.70 -1.48
N GLU A 176 -8.13 7.20 -0.30
CA GLU A 176 -9.49 7.06 0.23
C GLU A 176 -10.55 7.71 -0.66
N ARG A 177 -10.20 8.84 -1.28
CA ARG A 177 -11.09 9.52 -2.24
C ARG A 177 -11.27 8.73 -3.53
N LEU A 178 -10.20 8.06 -3.98
CA LEU A 178 -10.12 7.43 -5.30
C LEU A 178 -10.25 5.90 -5.27
N HIS A 179 -10.71 5.31 -4.17
CA HIS A 179 -11.00 3.87 -4.02
C HIS A 179 -12.43 3.60 -3.51
N GLY A 180 -12.87 2.35 -3.62
CA GLY A 180 -14.20 1.90 -3.19
C GLY A 180 -15.31 2.74 -3.83
N ASP A 181 -16.26 3.18 -3.00
CA ASP A 181 -17.37 4.03 -3.42
C ASP A 181 -16.92 5.37 -4.01
N GLY A 182 -15.80 5.92 -3.53
CA GLY A 182 -15.21 7.14 -4.06
C GLY A 182 -14.76 6.97 -5.51
N PHE A 183 -14.21 5.81 -5.85
CA PHE A 183 -13.88 5.46 -7.23
C PHE A 183 -15.13 5.31 -8.09
N GLY A 184 -16.16 4.63 -7.60
CA GLY A 184 -17.43 4.49 -8.32
C GLY A 184 -18.08 5.83 -8.62
N LYS A 185 -18.08 6.76 -7.65
CA LYS A 185 -18.56 8.13 -7.83
C LYS A 185 -17.71 8.91 -8.83
N LEU A 186 -16.38 8.82 -8.77
CA LEU A 186 -15.50 9.45 -9.76
C LEU A 186 -15.83 8.95 -11.17
N VAL A 187 -16.03 7.63 -11.34
CA VAL A 187 -16.45 7.05 -12.63
C VAL A 187 -17.76 7.66 -13.09
N GLY A 188 -18.76 7.80 -12.20
CA GLY A 188 -20.04 8.43 -12.52
C GLY A 188 -19.89 9.87 -13.01
N VAL A 189 -19.16 10.72 -12.26
CA VAL A 189 -18.97 12.13 -12.65
C VAL A 189 -18.20 12.24 -13.98
N ILE A 190 -17.20 11.38 -14.22
CA ILE A 190 -16.50 11.35 -15.51
C ILE A 190 -17.42 10.84 -16.62
N GLU A 191 -18.27 9.84 -16.36
CA GLU A 191 -19.24 9.32 -17.32
C GLU A 191 -20.22 10.42 -17.75
N ASP A 192 -20.75 11.19 -16.81
CA ASP A 192 -21.62 12.33 -17.08
C ASP A 192 -20.92 13.39 -17.96
N ALA A 193 -19.66 13.69 -17.66
CA ALA A 193 -18.85 14.62 -18.45
C ALA A 193 -18.58 14.09 -19.88
N VAL A 194 -18.30 12.79 -20.02
CA VAL A 194 -18.10 12.14 -21.34
C VAL A 194 -19.41 12.12 -22.14
N ARG A 195 -20.56 11.92 -21.50
CA ARG A 195 -21.87 11.99 -22.17
C ARG A 195 -22.21 13.41 -22.62
N ALA A 196 -21.88 14.41 -21.82
CA ALA A 196 -22.11 15.82 -22.14
C ALA A 196 -21.19 16.33 -23.27
N ALA A 197 -19.97 15.82 -23.34
CA ALA A 197 -19.00 16.15 -24.39
C ALA A 197 -18.35 14.86 -24.94
N PRO A 198 -19.05 14.14 -25.85
CA PRO A 198 -18.55 12.88 -26.41
C PRO A 198 -17.24 13.07 -27.17
N ASP A 199 -16.37 12.06 -27.10
CA ASP A 199 -15.17 12.02 -27.92
C ASP A 199 -15.57 12.00 -29.41
N LEU A 200 -14.83 12.76 -30.23
CA LEU A 200 -15.06 12.91 -31.68
C LEU A 200 -15.10 11.58 -32.46
N SER A 201 -14.60 10.48 -31.88
CA SER A 201 -14.58 9.16 -32.51
C SER A 201 -15.93 8.43 -32.48
N GLY A 202 -16.87 8.82 -31.60
CA GLY A 202 -18.25 8.28 -31.49
C GLY A 202 -18.40 6.76 -31.28
N ARG A 203 -17.28 6.01 -31.20
CA ARG A 203 -17.25 4.54 -31.30
C ARG A 203 -17.08 3.82 -29.95
N THR A 204 -16.82 4.56 -28.88
CA THR A 204 -16.51 3.98 -27.57
C THR A 204 -17.65 4.19 -26.58
N ASP A 205 -18.02 3.13 -25.88
CA ASP A 205 -18.96 3.18 -24.76
C ASP A 205 -18.51 4.27 -23.75
N PRO A 206 -19.37 5.27 -23.45
CA PRO A 206 -19.07 6.35 -22.51
C PRO A 206 -18.63 5.82 -21.14
N ARG A 207 -19.25 4.73 -20.67
CA ARG A 207 -18.93 4.13 -19.37
C ARG A 207 -17.56 3.47 -19.38
N ALA A 208 -17.24 2.66 -20.39
CA ALA A 208 -15.90 2.10 -20.55
C ALA A 208 -14.82 3.19 -20.64
N THR A 209 -15.11 4.28 -21.35
CA THR A 209 -14.21 5.45 -21.46
C THR A 209 -14.00 6.12 -20.10
N ALA A 210 -15.08 6.30 -19.33
CA ALA A 210 -15.03 6.88 -18.00
C ALA A 210 -14.24 6.03 -17.01
N ILE A 211 -14.49 4.71 -16.98
CA ILE A 211 -13.75 3.77 -16.14
C ILE A 211 -12.26 3.86 -16.44
N ARG A 212 -11.88 3.79 -17.70
CA ARG A 212 -10.48 3.86 -18.13
C ARG A 212 -9.83 5.17 -17.71
N ARG A 213 -10.48 6.31 -17.97
CA ARG A 213 -9.96 7.63 -17.57
C ARG A 213 -9.85 7.78 -16.06
N ALA A 214 -10.82 7.26 -15.29
CA ALA A 214 -10.77 7.25 -13.83
C ALA A 214 -9.62 6.39 -13.29
N GLN A 215 -9.38 5.22 -13.87
CA GLN A 215 -8.25 4.36 -13.52
C GLN A 215 -6.90 5.06 -13.81
N LEU A 216 -6.78 5.69 -14.98
CA LEU A 216 -5.58 6.42 -15.38
C LEU A 216 -5.33 7.63 -14.45
N TRP A 217 -6.39 8.37 -14.12
CA TRP A 217 -6.37 9.48 -13.16
C TRP A 217 -5.92 8.99 -11.78
N ARG A 218 -6.48 7.89 -11.29
CA ARG A 218 -6.10 7.28 -10.02
C ARG A 218 -4.62 6.90 -9.98
N VAL A 219 -4.09 6.27 -11.02
CA VAL A 219 -2.65 5.95 -11.12
C VAL A 219 -1.81 7.23 -11.10
N HIS A 220 -2.19 8.23 -11.89
CA HIS A 220 -1.50 9.53 -11.96
C HIS A 220 -1.44 10.22 -10.58
N ARG A 221 -2.57 10.30 -9.88
CA ARG A 221 -2.68 10.98 -8.58
C ARG A 221 -2.00 10.23 -7.44
N LEU A 222 -2.12 8.90 -7.41
CA LEU A 222 -1.51 8.08 -6.35
C LEU A 222 0.01 8.04 -6.45
N LEU A 223 0.54 8.07 -7.66
CA LEU A 223 1.98 8.11 -7.89
C LEU A 223 2.55 9.52 -7.74
N ASP A 224 1.72 10.56 -7.82
CA ASP A 224 2.10 11.97 -7.82
C ASP A 224 3.18 12.26 -8.88
N GLU A 225 2.90 11.82 -10.11
CA GLU A 225 3.90 11.71 -11.16
C GLU A 225 3.46 12.33 -12.47
N GLY A 226 4.41 12.85 -13.24
CA GLY A 226 4.14 13.34 -14.59
C GLY A 226 3.64 12.26 -15.56
N PRO A 227 3.09 12.64 -16.72
CA PRO A 227 2.48 11.73 -17.69
C PRO A 227 3.39 10.59 -18.16
N ALA A 228 4.70 10.82 -18.26
CA ALA A 228 5.66 9.80 -18.69
C ALA A 228 5.82 8.66 -17.68
N ARG A 229 5.87 8.97 -16.37
CA ARG A 229 5.99 7.92 -15.33
C ARG A 229 4.64 7.25 -15.04
N THR A 230 3.54 7.98 -15.23
CA THR A 230 2.18 7.41 -15.23
C THR A 230 2.03 6.38 -16.35
N ALA A 231 2.47 6.69 -17.58
CA ALA A 231 2.47 5.77 -18.71
C ALA A 231 3.27 4.48 -18.44
N TYR A 232 4.49 4.62 -17.91
CA TYR A 232 5.32 3.49 -17.51
C TYR A 232 4.63 2.58 -16.49
N SER A 233 4.03 3.18 -15.45
CA SER A 233 3.35 2.43 -14.39
C SER A 233 2.06 1.78 -14.89
N TRP A 234 1.32 2.47 -15.78
CA TRP A 234 0.11 1.96 -16.42
C TRP A 234 0.38 0.68 -17.20
N ALA A 235 1.43 0.68 -18.04
CA ALA A 235 1.80 -0.49 -18.84
C ALA A 235 2.10 -1.70 -17.96
N ARG A 236 2.81 -1.51 -16.85
CA ARG A 236 3.13 -2.60 -15.91
C ARG A 236 1.92 -3.10 -15.12
N LEU A 237 0.94 -2.25 -14.85
CA LEU A 237 -0.24 -2.59 -14.04
C LEU A 237 -1.39 -3.17 -14.87
N SER A 238 -1.57 -2.70 -16.09
CA SER A 238 -2.71 -3.03 -16.96
C SER A 238 -2.33 -3.91 -18.17
N GLY A 239 -1.05 -3.97 -18.53
CA GLY A 239 -0.58 -4.59 -19.77
C GLY A 239 -0.76 -3.71 -21.02
N GLU A 240 -1.41 -2.54 -20.90
CA GLU A 240 -1.63 -1.64 -22.03
C GLU A 240 -0.50 -0.62 -22.18
N GLU A 241 0.11 -0.58 -23.36
CA GLU A 241 1.13 0.42 -23.67
C GLU A 241 0.51 1.74 -24.12
N LEU A 242 0.76 2.79 -23.33
CA LEU A 242 0.43 4.16 -23.68
C LEU A 242 1.71 5.00 -23.70
N ASN A 243 1.81 5.90 -24.67
CA ASN A 243 2.85 6.91 -24.68
C ASN A 243 2.48 8.10 -23.77
N ARG A 244 3.48 8.90 -23.40
CA ARG A 244 3.30 10.05 -22.50
C ARG A 244 2.25 11.06 -22.97
N TRP A 245 2.09 11.22 -24.28
CA TRP A 245 1.17 12.19 -24.88
C TRP A 245 -0.28 11.70 -24.84
N GLN A 246 -0.49 10.40 -25.07
CA GLN A 246 -1.78 9.74 -24.88
C GLN A 246 -2.24 9.85 -23.44
N VAL A 247 -1.35 9.57 -22.47
CA VAL A 247 -1.66 9.76 -21.04
C VAL A 247 -1.99 11.22 -20.74
N ALA A 248 -1.16 12.18 -21.19
CA ALA A 248 -1.42 13.60 -20.96
C ALA A 248 -2.78 14.05 -21.52
N LYS A 249 -3.14 13.60 -22.73
CA LYS A 249 -4.44 13.90 -23.36
C LYS A 249 -5.60 13.33 -22.56
N GLN A 250 -5.51 12.08 -22.12
CA GLN A 250 -6.57 11.42 -21.34
C GLN A 250 -6.74 12.08 -19.96
N LEU A 251 -5.63 12.45 -19.30
CA LEU A 251 -5.68 13.17 -18.02
C LEU A 251 -6.27 14.58 -18.19
N ALA A 252 -5.87 15.31 -19.23
CA ALA A 252 -6.38 16.65 -19.50
C ALA A 252 -7.90 16.66 -19.73
N ALA A 253 -8.43 15.63 -20.40
CA ALA A 253 -9.86 15.51 -20.69
C ALA A 253 -10.74 15.37 -19.43
N VAL A 254 -10.19 14.92 -18.30
CA VAL A 254 -10.94 14.71 -17.05
C VAL A 254 -10.45 15.55 -15.89
N LYS A 255 -9.41 16.36 -16.10
CA LYS A 255 -8.68 17.04 -15.03
C LYS A 255 -9.58 17.91 -14.17
N ASP A 256 -10.38 18.77 -14.78
CA ASP A 256 -11.18 19.75 -14.04
C ASP A 256 -12.30 19.07 -13.25
N VAL A 257 -12.96 18.10 -13.86
CA VAL A 257 -14.03 17.30 -13.23
C VAL A 257 -13.49 16.46 -12.08
N ALA A 258 -12.35 15.77 -12.29
CA ALA A 258 -11.76 14.92 -11.28
C ALA A 258 -11.18 15.72 -10.11
N LEU A 259 -10.58 16.90 -10.36
CA LEU A 259 -10.13 17.80 -9.29
C LEU A 259 -11.30 18.42 -8.52
N ALA A 260 -12.41 18.76 -9.18
CA ALA A 260 -13.60 19.25 -8.51
C ALA A 260 -14.18 18.18 -7.56
N PHE A 261 -14.27 16.92 -8.02
CA PHE A 261 -14.64 15.79 -7.18
C PHE A 261 -13.73 15.62 -5.96
N GLU A 262 -12.40 15.74 -6.17
CA GLU A 262 -11.43 15.65 -5.07
C GLU A 262 -11.57 16.78 -4.03
N ARG A 263 -12.06 17.97 -4.43
CA ARG A 263 -12.24 19.15 -3.57
C ARG A 263 -13.56 19.15 -2.81
N PHE A 264 -14.67 18.78 -3.44
CA PHE A 264 -16.02 18.82 -2.86
C PHE A 264 -16.17 17.99 -1.57
N ARG A 265 -15.30 17.00 -1.37
CA ARG A 265 -15.28 16.16 -0.17
C ARG A 265 -14.58 16.81 1.03
N VAL A 266 -13.72 17.81 0.81
CA VAL A 266 -13.00 18.53 1.87
C VAL A 266 -13.93 19.48 2.63
N ASP A 267 -14.86 20.12 1.91
CA ASP A 267 -15.77 21.10 2.52
C ASP A 267 -16.89 20.43 3.34
N ALA A 268 -17.28 19.20 2.98
CA ALA A 268 -18.28 18.44 3.72
C ALA A 268 -17.78 17.89 5.06
N GLU A 269 -16.51 17.48 5.15
CA GLU A 269 -15.88 16.98 6.39
C GLU A 269 -15.39 18.11 7.32
N ALA A 270 -15.28 19.36 6.84
CA ALA A 270 -14.90 20.52 7.64
C ALA A 270 -16.10 21.22 8.32
N LEU A 271 -17.32 20.76 8.03
CA LEU A 271 -18.59 21.30 8.54
C LEU A 271 -19.29 20.34 9.54
N GLU A 272 -18.68 19.20 9.85
CA GLU A 272 -19.05 18.30 10.95
C GLU A 272 -18.04 18.40 12.10
#